data_AF-A0A3R6UHN0-F1
#
_entry.id   AF-A0A3R6UHN0-F1
#
_cell.length_a   1.000
_cell.length_b   1.000
_cell.length_c   1.000
_cell.angle_alpha   90.00
_cell.angle_beta   90.00
_cell.angle_gamma   90.00
#
_symmetry.space_group_name_H-M   'P 1'
#
loop_
_entity.id
_entity.type
_entity.pdbx_description
1 polymer ?
#
loop_
_entity_poly.entity_id
_entity_poly.type
_entity_poly.pdbx_seq_one_letter_code
_entity_poly.pdbx_strand_id
1 'polypeptide(L)'
;MMAIPKEMENIVNDYKMKLVEARQNDLLFHNVNNRDLFNLFGILLNKDKSTRELREEAIKYSVDHKVDKNVLNTVAGAARCDLDVDNLFKEGDSMWRVFEETRDEGKIEGKIEGQIEAYNDCNMPIAEIAKKVSKSEEYVKEVIKKLSAACL
;
A
#
# COMPACT_ATOMS: atom_id res chain seq x y z
N MET A 1 -35.45 -19.28 -5.30
CA MET A 1 -36.32 -18.44 -6.15
C MET A 1 -37.43 -17.92 -5.26
N MET A 2 -37.72 -16.61 -5.26
CA MET A 2 -38.83 -16.10 -4.45
C MET A 2 -40.15 -16.69 -4.97
N ALA A 3 -41.04 -17.10 -4.09
CA ALA A 3 -42.38 -17.53 -4.47
C ALA A 3 -43.21 -16.28 -4.79
N ILE A 4 -43.38 -15.98 -6.07
CA ILE A 4 -44.17 -14.83 -6.54
C ILE A 4 -45.63 -15.29 -6.70
N PRO A 5 -46.62 -14.60 -6.09
CA PRO A 5 -48.04 -14.89 -6.31
C PRO A 5 -48.44 -14.69 -7.77
N LYS A 6 -49.30 -15.55 -8.33
CA LYS A 6 -49.74 -15.51 -9.74
C LYS A 6 -50.27 -14.15 -10.21
N GLU A 7 -50.96 -13.44 -9.31
CA GLU A 7 -51.52 -12.11 -9.59
C GLU A 7 -50.44 -11.05 -9.86
N MET A 8 -49.23 -11.26 -9.32
CA MET A 8 -48.08 -10.37 -9.42
C MET A 8 -47.10 -10.77 -10.54
N GLU A 9 -47.26 -11.93 -11.20
CA GLU A 9 -46.35 -12.39 -12.26
C GLU A 9 -46.26 -11.41 -13.43
N ASN A 10 -47.36 -10.72 -13.76
CA ASN A 10 -47.39 -9.73 -14.85
C ASN A 10 -46.80 -8.37 -14.45
N ILE A 11 -46.51 -8.16 -13.16
CA ILE A 11 -46.04 -6.89 -12.59
C ILE A 11 -44.56 -7.02 -12.21
N VAL A 12 -44.15 -8.20 -11.74
CA VAL A 12 -42.80 -8.47 -11.26
C VAL A 12 -41.96 -9.03 -12.41
N ASN A 13 -41.05 -8.21 -12.92
CA ASN A 13 -40.09 -8.63 -13.93
C ASN A 13 -39.05 -9.61 -13.35
N ASP A 14 -38.84 -10.73 -14.02
CA ASP A 14 -37.78 -11.69 -13.71
C ASP A 14 -36.42 -11.22 -14.29
N TYR A 15 -35.89 -10.12 -13.74
CA TYR A 15 -34.55 -9.65 -14.11
C TYR A 15 -33.48 -10.59 -13.55
N LYS A 16 -32.78 -11.28 -14.45
CA LYS A 16 -31.60 -12.06 -14.09
C LYS A 16 -30.44 -11.13 -13.75
N MET A 17 -30.15 -10.97 -12.46
CA MET A 17 -28.96 -10.26 -11.98
C MET A 17 -27.74 -11.19 -11.95
N LYS A 18 -26.65 -10.75 -12.58
CA LYS A 18 -25.33 -11.39 -12.43
C LYS A 18 -24.57 -10.66 -11.35
N LEU A 19 -24.33 -11.33 -10.23
CA LEU A 19 -23.54 -10.79 -9.12
C LEU A 19 -22.13 -11.35 -9.22
N VAL A 20 -21.15 -10.49 -8.97
CA VAL A 20 -19.72 -10.83 -8.94
C VAL A 20 -19.18 -10.32 -7.61
N GLU A 21 -18.40 -11.15 -6.91
CA GLU A 21 -17.76 -10.74 -5.67
C GLU A 21 -16.64 -9.73 -5.99
N ALA A 22 -16.55 -8.63 -5.22
CA ALA A 22 -15.59 -7.56 -5.49
C ALA A 22 -14.12 -8.03 -5.49
N ARG A 23 -13.77 -9.02 -4.65
CA ARG A 23 -12.42 -9.60 -4.61
C ARG A 23 -12.15 -10.60 -5.75
N GLN A 24 -13.17 -10.98 -6.50
CA GLN A 24 -13.04 -11.95 -7.57
C GLN A 24 -12.56 -11.25 -8.84
N ASN A 25 -11.27 -11.37 -9.12
CA ASN A 25 -10.60 -10.71 -10.23
C ASN A 25 -10.07 -11.69 -11.30
N ASP A 26 -10.43 -12.97 -11.21
CA ASP A 26 -10.08 -14.03 -12.17
C ASP A 26 -11.01 -14.09 -13.41
N LEU A 27 -12.00 -13.19 -13.47
CA LEU A 27 -12.95 -13.12 -14.57
C LEU A 27 -12.38 -12.40 -15.80
N LEU A 28 -12.82 -12.85 -16.97
CA LEU A 28 -12.46 -12.22 -18.24
C LEU A 28 -13.32 -10.99 -18.50
N PHE A 29 -12.77 -9.81 -18.21
CA PHE A 29 -13.42 -8.52 -18.52
C PHE A 29 -12.98 -8.01 -19.88
N HIS A 30 -13.95 -7.68 -20.75
CA HIS A 30 -13.69 -7.03 -22.04
C HIS A 30 -13.40 -5.53 -21.91
N ASN A 31 -13.82 -4.91 -20.79
CA ASN A 31 -13.61 -3.50 -20.51
C ASN A 31 -12.42 -3.34 -19.56
N VAL A 32 -11.44 -2.51 -19.95
CA VAL A 32 -10.21 -2.27 -19.18
C VAL A 32 -10.50 -1.64 -17.81
N ASN A 33 -11.41 -0.68 -17.73
CA ASN A 33 -11.79 -0.04 -16.47
C ASN A 33 -12.43 -1.04 -15.50
N ASN A 34 -13.24 -1.98 -16.01
CA ASN A 34 -13.80 -3.05 -15.18
C ASN A 34 -12.69 -3.99 -14.70
N ARG A 35 -11.75 -4.36 -15.57
CA ARG A 35 -10.60 -5.19 -15.18
C ARG A 35 -9.80 -4.53 -14.04
N ASP A 36 -9.49 -3.24 -14.19
CA ASP A 36 -8.74 -2.49 -13.19
C ASP A 36 -9.52 -2.31 -11.89
N LEU A 37 -10.84 -2.07 -11.96
CA LEU A 37 -11.72 -1.99 -10.81
C LEU A 37 -11.66 -3.27 -9.95
N PHE A 38 -11.86 -4.44 -10.57
CA PHE A 38 -11.85 -5.71 -9.86
C PHE A 38 -10.46 -6.11 -9.37
N ASN A 39 -9.40 -5.80 -10.11
CA ASN A 39 -8.03 -6.02 -9.64
C ASN A 39 -7.70 -5.17 -8.42
N LEU A 40 -8.07 -3.88 -8.42
CA LEU A 40 -7.86 -2.99 -7.29
C LEU A 40 -8.66 -3.43 -6.06
N PHE A 41 -9.91 -3.89 -6.22
CA PHE A 41 -10.64 -4.49 -5.11
C PHE A 41 -10.03 -5.80 -4.62
N GLY A 42 -9.50 -6.63 -5.52
CA GLY A 42 -8.76 -7.84 -5.18
C GLY A 42 -7.54 -7.55 -4.30
N ILE A 43 -6.81 -6.47 -4.59
CA ILE A 43 -5.71 -5.98 -3.76
C ILE A 43 -6.26 -5.48 -2.42
N LEU A 44 -7.10 -4.44 -2.43
CA LEU A 44 -7.49 -3.70 -1.21
C LEU A 44 -8.34 -4.50 -0.23
N LEU A 45 -9.10 -5.49 -0.70
CA LEU A 45 -9.94 -6.35 0.15
C LEU A 45 -9.22 -7.62 0.60
N ASN A 46 -7.94 -7.78 0.27
CA ASN A 46 -7.12 -8.88 0.73
C ASN A 46 -6.89 -8.77 2.25
N LYS A 47 -7.26 -9.82 3.00
CA LYS A 47 -7.18 -9.85 4.46
C LYS A 47 -5.84 -10.36 5.01
N ASP A 48 -4.99 -10.89 4.14
CA ASP A 48 -3.73 -11.52 4.54
C ASP A 48 -2.57 -10.51 4.67
N LYS A 49 -2.75 -9.28 4.16
CA LYS A 49 -1.73 -8.24 4.14
C LYS A 49 -2.11 -7.07 5.05
N SER A 50 -1.10 -6.32 5.51
CA SER A 50 -1.33 -5.11 6.29
C SER A 50 -1.85 -3.96 5.42
N THR A 51 -2.59 -3.03 6.02
CA THR A 51 -3.15 -1.85 5.31
C THR A 51 -2.09 -1.06 4.55
N ARG A 52 -0.85 -1.00 5.07
CA ARG A 52 0.26 -0.30 4.41
C ARG A 52 0.67 -1.00 3.12
N GLU A 53 0.90 -2.31 3.18
CA GLU A 53 1.28 -3.12 2.01
C GLU A 53 0.21 -3.08 0.93
N LEU A 54 -1.06 -3.15 1.33
CA LEU A 54 -2.21 -3.04 0.43
C LEU A 54 -2.23 -1.70 -0.31
N ARG A 55 -1.94 -0.60 0.40
CA ARG A 55 -1.90 0.74 -0.18
C ARG A 55 -0.75 0.88 -1.18
N GLU A 56 0.44 0.43 -0.82
CA GLU A 56 1.62 0.46 -1.70
C GLU A 56 1.39 -0.37 -2.97
N GLU A 57 0.80 -1.56 -2.85
CA GLU A 57 0.48 -2.43 -3.99
C GLU A 57 -0.61 -1.82 -4.89
N ALA A 58 -1.66 -1.23 -4.31
CA ALA A 58 -2.71 -0.56 -5.07
C ALA A 58 -2.17 0.66 -5.83
N ILE A 59 -1.30 1.46 -5.21
CA ILE A 59 -0.63 2.60 -5.85
C ILE A 59 0.24 2.12 -7.01
N LYS A 60 1.06 1.10 -6.79
CA LYS A 60 1.92 0.51 -7.82
C LYS A 60 1.10 0.02 -9.02
N TYR A 61 0.05 -0.77 -8.76
CA TYR A 61 -0.85 -1.25 -9.81
C TYR A 61 -1.44 -0.09 -10.62
N SER A 62 -1.89 0.96 -9.93
CA SER A 62 -2.53 2.14 -10.53
C SER A 62 -1.61 2.89 -11.50
N VAL A 63 -0.35 3.06 -11.11
CA VAL A 63 0.68 3.70 -11.93
C VAL A 63 1.06 2.82 -13.13
N ASP A 64 1.33 1.53 -12.90
CA ASP A 64 1.77 0.59 -13.92
C ASP A 64 0.72 0.41 -15.04
N HIS A 65 -0.56 0.40 -14.67
CA HIS A 65 -1.66 0.17 -15.62
C HIS A 65 -2.31 1.47 -16.13
N LYS A 66 -1.84 2.64 -15.68
CA LYS A 66 -2.43 3.96 -16.01
C LYS A 66 -3.94 3.95 -15.80
N VAL A 67 -4.37 3.50 -14.62
CA VAL A 67 -5.78 3.31 -14.29
C VAL A 67 -6.53 4.63 -14.42
N ASP A 68 -7.74 4.60 -14.98
CA ASP A 68 -8.58 5.79 -15.13
C ASP A 68 -8.94 6.41 -13.78
N LYS A 69 -8.94 7.75 -13.71
CA LYS A 69 -9.23 8.50 -12.49
C LYS A 69 -10.62 8.16 -11.91
N ASN A 70 -11.62 7.88 -12.75
CA ASN A 70 -12.96 7.52 -12.27
C ASN A 70 -12.98 6.16 -11.59
N VAL A 71 -12.18 5.21 -12.08
CA VAL A 71 -12.03 3.89 -11.44
C VAL A 71 -11.42 4.07 -10.05
N LEU A 72 -10.37 4.87 -9.94
CA LEU A 72 -9.70 5.09 -8.64
C LEU A 72 -10.59 5.81 -7.63
N ASN A 73 -11.33 6.84 -8.06
CA ASN A 73 -12.32 7.49 -7.21
C ASN A 73 -13.41 6.51 -6.73
N THR A 74 -13.87 5.63 -7.63
CA THR A 74 -14.87 4.60 -7.30
C THR A 74 -14.33 3.63 -6.27
N VAL A 75 -13.11 3.14 -6.45
CA VAL A 75 -12.44 2.22 -5.52
C VAL A 75 -12.23 2.88 -4.15
N ALA A 76 -11.69 4.09 -4.12
CA ALA A 76 -11.45 4.84 -2.88
C ALA A 76 -12.74 5.00 -2.06
N GLY A 77 -13.82 5.41 -2.74
CA GLY A 77 -15.14 5.56 -2.11
C GLY A 77 -15.73 4.25 -1.61
N ALA A 78 -15.69 3.19 -2.43
CA ALA A 78 -16.31 1.90 -2.11
C ALA A 78 -15.53 1.11 -1.04
N ALA A 79 -14.20 1.12 -1.10
CA ALA A 79 -13.35 0.42 -0.14
C ALA A 79 -13.14 1.22 1.16
N ARG A 80 -13.63 2.47 1.24
CA ARG A 80 -13.31 3.44 2.30
C ARG A 80 -11.80 3.58 2.52
N CYS A 81 -11.05 3.44 1.44
CA CYS A 81 -9.61 3.61 1.46
C CYS A 81 -9.31 5.07 1.13
N ASP A 82 -8.56 5.73 1.99
CA ASP A 82 -7.98 7.03 1.70
C ASP A 82 -6.86 6.81 0.67
N LEU A 83 -7.22 6.68 -0.61
CA LEU A 83 -6.26 6.76 -1.69
C LEU A 83 -6.19 8.22 -2.05
N ASP A 84 -5.04 8.84 -1.87
CA ASP A 84 -4.81 10.23 -2.24
C ASP A 84 -4.71 10.32 -3.77
N VAL A 85 -5.87 10.18 -4.44
CA VAL A 85 -5.99 10.08 -5.90
C VAL A 85 -5.46 11.34 -6.57
N ASP A 86 -5.60 12.49 -5.92
CA ASP A 86 -5.10 13.75 -6.46
C ASP A 86 -3.57 13.82 -6.41
N ASN A 87 -2.90 13.24 -5.41
CA ASN A 87 -1.45 13.08 -5.42
C ASN A 87 -0.96 11.96 -6.35
N LEU A 88 -1.79 10.97 -6.70
CA LEU A 88 -1.40 9.89 -7.63
C LEU A 88 -1.24 10.36 -9.09
N PHE A 89 -1.96 11.40 -9.50
CA PHE A 89 -1.99 11.90 -10.89
C PHE A 89 -1.46 13.32 -11.06
N LYS A 90 -0.77 13.88 -10.07
CA LYS A 90 -0.05 15.14 -10.29
C LYS A 90 1.05 14.91 -11.34
N GLU A 91 0.78 15.38 -12.56
CA GLU A 91 1.80 15.49 -13.60
C GLU A 91 2.91 16.42 -13.09
N GLY A 92 4.10 15.84 -12.85
CA GLY A 92 5.29 16.56 -12.36
C GLY A 92 5.95 15.98 -11.11
N ASP A 93 5.33 15.01 -10.42
CA ASP A 93 5.73 14.61 -9.06
C ASP A 93 6.85 13.55 -8.95
N SER A 94 7.49 13.10 -10.05
CA SER A 94 8.49 12.03 -9.93
C SER A 94 9.70 12.43 -9.07
N MET A 95 10.13 13.69 -9.15
CA MET A 95 11.31 14.15 -8.42
C MET A 95 10.98 14.64 -7.00
N TRP A 96 9.84 15.32 -6.81
CA TRP A 96 9.36 15.74 -5.49
C TRP A 96 9.09 14.54 -4.58
N ARG A 97 8.48 13.48 -5.13
CA ARG A 97 8.21 12.25 -4.39
C ARG A 97 9.48 11.49 -4.04
N VAL A 98 10.47 11.42 -4.95
CA VAL A 98 11.81 10.89 -4.64
C VAL A 98 12.46 11.66 -3.50
N PHE A 99 12.34 13.00 -3.46
CA PHE A 99 12.88 13.80 -2.37
C PHE A 99 12.16 13.58 -1.04
N GLU A 100 10.83 13.48 -1.04
CA GLU A 100 10.05 13.21 0.18
C GLU A 100 10.33 11.79 0.71
N GLU A 101 10.35 10.78 -0.17
CA GLU A 101 10.72 9.39 0.16
C GLU A 101 12.15 9.32 0.72
N THR A 102 13.14 9.94 0.04
CA THR A 102 14.53 10.00 0.51
C THR A 102 14.65 10.73 1.85
N ARG A 103 13.88 11.81 2.07
CA ARG A 103 13.91 12.57 3.33
C ARG A 103 13.36 11.73 4.48
N ASP A 104 12.27 11.00 4.25
CA ASP A 104 11.65 10.20 5.29
C ASP A 104 12.44 8.91 5.58
N GLU A 105 13.06 8.31 4.57
CA GLU A 105 14.10 7.26 4.74
C GLU A 105 15.27 7.79 5.58
N GLY A 106 15.81 8.96 5.26
CA GLY A 106 16.89 9.59 6.00
C GLY A 106 16.54 9.92 7.46
N LYS A 107 15.29 10.30 7.76
CA LYS A 107 14.84 10.50 9.15
C LYS A 107 14.79 9.19 9.94
N ILE A 108 14.31 8.12 9.30
CA ILE A 108 14.24 6.79 9.94
C ILE A 108 15.66 6.27 10.19
N GLU A 109 16.53 6.37 9.20
CA GLU A 109 17.93 5.94 9.30
C GLU A 109 18.67 6.75 10.38
N GLY A 110 18.56 8.09 10.35
CA GLY A 110 19.19 8.94 11.37
C GLY A 110 18.68 8.66 12.79
N LYS A 111 17.40 8.28 12.97
CA LYS A 111 16.88 7.87 14.28
C LYS A 111 17.49 6.55 14.75
N ILE A 112 17.69 5.59 13.84
CA ILE A 112 18.34 4.31 14.16
C ILE A 112 19.82 4.53 14.48
N GLU A 113 20.52 5.35 13.68
CA GLU A 113 21.91 5.70 13.93
C GLU A 113 22.10 6.39 15.28
N GLY A 114 21.24 7.37 15.63
CA GLY A 114 21.29 8.02 16.95
C GLY A 114 20.95 7.09 18.12
N GLN A 115 20.11 6.06 17.91
CA GLN A 115 19.91 5.01 18.91
C GLN A 115 21.17 4.13 19.07
N ILE A 116 21.82 3.77 17.96
CA ILE A 116 23.07 3.01 17.98
C ILE A 116 24.16 3.79 18.72
N GLU A 117 24.31 5.08 18.44
CA GLU A 117 25.25 5.99 19.12
C GLU A 117 25.00 5.99 20.64
N ALA A 118 23.76 6.26 21.06
CA ALA A 118 23.40 6.30 22.48
C ALA A 118 23.67 4.97 23.22
N TYR A 119 23.40 3.82 22.58
CA TYR A 119 23.69 2.52 23.18
C TYR A 119 25.18 2.19 23.20
N ASN A 120 25.92 2.61 22.17
CA ASN A 120 27.36 2.45 22.10
C ASN A 120 28.07 3.28 23.19
N ASP A 121 27.63 4.51 23.44
CA ASP A 121 28.13 5.36 24.52
C ASP A 121 27.86 4.78 25.91
N CYS A 122 26.82 3.94 26.04
CA CYS A 122 26.53 3.18 27.25
C CYS A 122 27.32 1.85 27.34
N ASN A 123 28.30 1.60 26.46
CA ASN A 123 29.09 0.37 26.37
C ASN A 123 28.25 -0.92 26.22
N MET A 124 27.09 -0.84 25.58
CA MET A 124 26.25 -2.02 25.32
C MET A 124 26.90 -2.94 24.27
N PRO A 125 26.87 -4.27 24.43
CA PRO A 125 27.46 -5.18 23.44
C PRO A 125 26.71 -5.10 22.10
N ILE A 126 27.45 -5.15 20.99
CA ILE A 126 26.94 -4.99 19.62
C ILE A 126 25.79 -5.96 19.31
N ALA A 127 25.87 -7.20 19.78
CA ALA A 127 24.81 -8.20 19.60
C ALA A 127 23.47 -7.77 20.23
N GLU A 128 23.51 -7.08 21.37
CA GLU A 128 22.31 -6.59 22.05
C GLU A 128 21.76 -5.33 21.37
N ILE A 129 22.64 -4.43 20.91
CA ILE A 129 22.26 -3.25 20.12
C ILE A 129 21.55 -3.69 18.84
N ALA A 130 22.16 -4.61 18.08
CA ALA A 130 21.62 -5.17 16.84
C ALA A 130 20.19 -5.73 17.05
N LYS A 131 19.98 -6.44 18.15
CA LYS A 131 18.66 -6.94 18.54
C LYS A 131 17.67 -5.82 18.86
N LYS A 132 18.08 -4.78 19.60
CA LYS A 132 17.21 -3.65 19.97
C LYS A 132 16.81 -2.79 18.77
N VAL A 133 17.71 -2.56 17.82
CA VAL A 133 17.43 -1.78 16.61
C VAL A 133 16.89 -2.63 15.46
N SER A 134 16.77 -3.96 15.64
CA SER A 134 16.33 -4.92 14.63
C SER A 134 17.15 -4.83 13.32
N LYS A 135 18.48 -4.76 13.45
CA LYS A 135 19.45 -4.71 12.34
C LYS A 135 20.53 -5.79 12.53
N SER A 136 21.34 -6.03 11.51
CA SER A 136 22.48 -6.96 11.61
C SER A 136 23.61 -6.35 12.45
N GLU A 137 24.43 -7.21 13.07
CA GLU A 137 25.63 -6.75 13.79
C GLU A 137 26.64 -6.05 12.87
N GLU A 138 26.70 -6.46 11.60
CA GLU A 138 27.53 -5.83 10.58
C GLU A 138 27.11 -4.39 10.33
N TYR A 139 25.80 -4.13 10.20
CA TYR A 139 25.27 -2.77 10.05
C TYR A 139 25.61 -1.89 11.27
N VAL A 140 25.44 -2.41 12.48
CA VAL A 140 25.78 -1.68 13.71
C VAL A 140 27.28 -1.34 13.75
N LYS A 141 28.16 -2.27 13.38
CA LYS A 141 29.61 -2.03 13.29
C LYS A 141 29.96 -0.94 12.28
N GLU A 142 29.31 -0.94 11.11
CA GLU A 142 29.51 0.08 10.09
C GLU A 142 29.06 1.47 10.57
N VAL A 143 27.90 1.57 11.22
CA VAL A 143 27.38 2.83 11.77
C VAL A 143 28.33 3.38 12.84
N ILE A 144 28.75 2.56 13.81
CA ILE A 144 29.72 2.98 14.84
C ILE A 144 31.02 3.46 14.21
N LYS A 145 31.53 2.76 13.19
CA LYS A 145 32.73 3.16 12.45
C LYS A 145 32.55 4.50 11.76
N LYS A 146 31.42 4.74 11.09
CA LYS A 146 31.09 6.02 10.45
C LYS A 146 31.02 7.16 11.46
N LEU A 147 30.32 6.96 12.59
CA LEU A 147 30.21 7.95 13.68
C LEU A 147 31.60 8.30 14.24
N SER A 148 32.43 7.28 14.50
CA SER A 148 33.79 7.50 15.00
C SER A 148 34.70 8.27 14.03
N ALA A 149 34.44 8.16 12.72
CA ALA A 149 35.18 8.88 11.68
C ALA A 149 34.69 10.33 11.50
N ALA A 150 33.47 10.65 11.93
CA ALA A 150 32.88 11.99 11.86
C ALA A 150 33.23 12.88 13.08
N CYS A 151 33.76 12.29 14.17
CA CYS A 151 34.19 13.01 15.37
C CYS A 151 35.68 13.46 15.35
N LEU A 152 36.36 13.38 14.19
CA LEU A 152 37.73 13.88 13.94
C LEU A 152 37.69 15.13 13.06
#